data_AF-A0A6A6IZ17-F1
#
_entry.id   AF-A0A6A6IZ17-F1
#
_cell.length_a   1.000
_cell.length_b   1.000
_cell.length_c   1.000
_cell.angle_alpha   90.00
_cell.angle_beta   90.00
_cell.angle_gamma   90.00
#
_symmetry.space_group_name_H-M   'P 1'
#
loop_
_entity.id
_entity.type
_entity.pdbx_description
1 polymer ?
#
loop_
_entity_poly.entity_id
_entity_poly.type
_entity_poly.pdbx_seq_one_letter_code
_entity_poly.pdbx_strand_id
1 'polypeptide(L)'
;MLDRLVGLSMLIAATAVFLYYTIWTLFMPFVDEDHPLHSFFPPRVWAIRIPVILVILFSTVVGSFLSVVMIRSNRKKALKAKQKKAS
;
A
#
# COMPACT_ATOMS: atom_id res chain seq x y z
N MET A 1 -20.19 14.53 18.09
CA MET A 1 -19.49 15.76 17.63
C MET A 1 -18.02 15.49 17.33
N LEU A 2 -17.30 14.81 18.24
CA LEU A 2 -15.88 14.46 18.05
C LEU A 2 -15.64 13.61 16.79
N ASP A 3 -16.44 12.56 16.56
CA ASP A 3 -16.29 11.68 15.38
C ASP A 3 -16.40 12.44 14.06
N ARG A 4 -17.30 13.44 14.01
CA ARG A 4 -17.52 14.27 12.82
C ARG A 4 -16.34 15.22 12.58
N LEU A 5 -15.73 15.73 13.65
CA LEU A 5 -14.52 16.56 13.56
C LEU A 5 -13.31 15.75 13.09
N VAL A 6 -13.16 14.52 13.61
CA VAL A 6 -12.10 13.59 13.17
C VAL A 6 -12.30 13.20 11.71
N GLY A 7 -13.53 12.89 11.29
CA GLY A 7 -13.83 12.61 9.89
C GLY A 7 -13.50 13.80 8.97
N LEU A 8 -13.84 15.02 9.39
CA LEU A 8 -13.52 16.24 8.64
C LEU A 8 -12.00 16.48 8.56
N SER A 9 -11.27 16.30 9.65
CA SER A 9 -9.82 16.49 9.65
C SER A 9 -9.12 15.45 8.77
N MET A 10 -9.56 14.19 8.80
CA MET A 10 -9.09 13.14 7.90
C MET A 10 -9.39 13.48 6.44
N LEU A 11 -10.58 13.99 6.13
CA LEU A 11 -10.94 14.38 4.77
C LEU A 11 -10.08 15.52 4.23
N ILE A 12 -9.87 16.57 5.03
CA ILE A 12 -9.01 17.70 4.66
C ILE A 12 -7.57 17.21 4.44
N ALA A 13 -7.03 16.41 5.36
CA ALA A 13 -5.69 15.86 5.25
C ALA A 13 -5.55 14.98 3.99
N ALA A 14 -6.49 14.07 3.75
CA ALA A 14 -6.49 13.22 2.56
C ALA A 14 -6.56 14.04 1.27
N THR A 15 -7.38 15.10 1.26
CA THR A 15 -7.51 16.00 0.10
C THR A 15 -6.21 16.75 -0.17
N ALA A 16 -5.57 17.30 0.86
CA ALA A 16 -4.29 17.99 0.73
C ALA A 16 -3.19 17.05 0.21
N VAL A 17 -3.07 15.84 0.76
CA VAL A 17 -2.11 14.82 0.31
C VAL A 17 -2.40 14.41 -1.13
N PHE A 18 -3.66 14.19 -1.49
CA PHE A 18 -4.05 13.83 -2.85
C PHE A 18 -3.66 14.91 -3.86
N LEU A 19 -3.96 16.18 -3.57
CA LEU A 19 -3.62 17.30 -4.45
C LEU A 19 -2.09 17.45 -4.58
N TYR A 20 -1.35 17.39 -3.47
CA TYR A 20 0.11 17.45 -3.48
C TYR A 20 0.70 16.35 -4.35
N TYR A 21 0.23 15.10 -4.18
CA TYR A 21 0.70 13.97 -4.95
C TYR A 21 0.32 14.05 -6.43
N THR A 22 -0.89 14.56 -6.73
CA THR A 22 -1.36 14.77 -8.10
C THR A 22 -0.50 15.81 -8.83
N ILE A 23 -0.21 16.94 -8.19
CA ILE A 23 0.68 17.98 -8.73
C ILE A 23 2.07 17.40 -8.96
N TRP A 24 2.59 16.69 -7.95
CA TRP A 24 3.92 16.08 -8.01
C TRP A 24 4.06 15.04 -9.13
N THR A 25 3.06 14.19 -9.33
CA THR A 25 3.12 13.10 -10.33
C THR A 25 2.75 13.55 -11.73
N LEU A 26 1.68 14.33 -11.88
CA LEU A 26 1.09 14.65 -13.18
C LEU A 26 1.56 16.00 -13.73
N PHE A 27 1.83 17.00 -12.90
CA PHE A 27 2.11 18.36 -13.38
C PHE A 27 3.61 18.68 -13.42
N MET A 28 4.38 18.26 -12.40
CA MET A 28 5.84 18.44 -12.39
C MET A 28 6.60 17.83 -13.59
N PRO A 29 6.10 16.84 -14.37
CA PRO A 29 6.72 16.43 -15.64
C PRO A 29 6.79 17.51 -16.71
N PHE A 30 5.91 18.51 -16.64
CA PHE A 30 5.82 19.58 -17.64
C PHE A 30 6.49 20.88 -17.20
N VAL A 31 7.13 20.88 -16.03
CA VAL A 31 7.89 22.01 -15.49
C VAL A 31 9.37 21.81 -15.82
N ASP A 32 10.04 22.88 -16.26
CA ASP A 32 11.47 22.86 -16.57
C ASP A 32 12.31 22.53 -15.34
N GLU A 33 13.36 21.73 -15.53
CA GLU A 33 14.17 21.19 -14.42
C GLU A 33 14.85 22.27 -13.57
N ASP A 34 15.18 23.42 -14.18
CA ASP A 34 15.81 24.57 -13.50
C ASP A 34 14.80 25.43 -12.71
N HIS A 35 13.51 25.12 -12.78
CA HIS A 35 12.49 25.91 -12.13
C HIS A 35 12.56 25.74 -10.59
N PRO A 36 12.50 26.82 -9.79
CA PRO A 36 12.57 26.75 -8.33
C PRO A 36 11.42 25.94 -7.69
N LEU A 37 10.38 25.60 -8.45
CA LEU A 37 9.31 24.73 -7.96
C LEU A 37 9.81 23.33 -7.61
N HIS A 38 10.86 22.85 -8.28
CA HIS A 38 11.45 21.55 -8.00
C HIS A 38 11.95 21.41 -6.55
N SER A 39 12.26 22.49 -5.83
CA SER A 39 12.67 22.40 -4.42
C SER A 39 11.53 22.04 -3.46
N PHE A 40 10.27 22.23 -3.86
CA PHE A 40 9.10 21.87 -3.05
C PHE A 40 8.66 20.43 -3.21
N PHE A 41 9.23 19.70 -4.17
CA PHE A 41 8.86 18.33 -4.50
C PHE A 41 10.07 17.41 -4.42
N PRO A 42 9.93 16.18 -3.92
CA PRO A 42 11.01 15.22 -4.00
C PRO A 42 11.33 14.88 -5.47
N PRO A 43 12.51 14.30 -5.76
CA PRO A 43 12.86 13.87 -7.11
C PRO A 43 11.79 12.95 -7.70
N ARG A 44 11.47 13.16 -8.99
CA ARG A 44 10.40 12.47 -9.73
C ARG A 44 10.42 10.95 -9.58
N VAL A 45 11.61 10.36 -9.48
CA VAL A 45 11.82 8.93 -9.32
C VAL A 45 11.07 8.37 -8.10
N TRP A 46 10.94 9.15 -7.03
CA TRP A 46 10.22 8.74 -5.82
C TRP A 46 8.71 8.68 -6.01
N ALA A 47 8.16 9.50 -6.90
CA ALA A 47 6.74 9.50 -7.23
C ALA A 47 6.29 8.16 -7.86
N ILE A 48 7.22 7.41 -8.46
CA ILE A 48 6.98 6.06 -9.01
C ILE A 48 7.37 4.99 -8.00
N ARG A 49 8.52 5.16 -7.32
CA ARG A 49 9.03 4.14 -6.38
C ARG A 49 8.09 3.90 -5.19
N ILE A 50 7.46 4.95 -4.65
CA ILE A 50 6.58 4.82 -3.48
C ILE A 50 5.41 3.84 -3.76
N PRO A 51 4.59 4.01 -4.81
CA PRO A 51 3.54 3.06 -5.15
C PRO A 51 4.07 1.64 -5.40
N VAL A 52 5.19 1.51 -6.12
CA VAL A 52 5.78 0.20 -6.43
C VAL A 52 6.20 -0.55 -5.17
N ILE A 53 6.89 0.13 -4.25
CA ILE A 53 7.30 -0.45 -2.97
C ILE A 53 6.08 -0.88 -2.14
N LEU A 54 5.04 -0.04 -2.09
CA LEU A 54 3.80 -0.38 -1.37
C LEU A 54 3.12 -1.62 -1.93
N VAL A 55 3.01 -1.74 -3.26
CA VAL A 55 2.42 -2.91 -3.92
C VAL A 55 3.25 -4.17 -3.65
N ILE A 56 4.58 -4.09 -3.77
CA ILE A 56 5.47 -5.23 -3.50
C ILE A 56 5.37 -5.66 -2.04
N LEU A 57 5.43 -4.72 -1.09
CA LEU A 57 5.31 -5.03 0.33
C LEU A 57 3.95 -5.66 0.65
N PHE A 58 2.87 -5.04 0.18
CA PHE A 58 1.51 -5.53 0.41
C PHE A 58 1.31 -6.93 -0.17
N SER A 59 1.67 -7.14 -1.44
CA SER A 59 1.57 -8.45 -2.09
C SER A 59 2.43 -9.51 -1.44
N THR A 60 3.65 -9.16 -0.99
CA THR A 60 4.53 -10.07 -0.27
C THR A 60 3.93 -10.49 1.07
N VAL A 61 3.38 -9.53 1.83
CA VAL A 61 2.73 -9.79 3.13
C VAL A 61 1.50 -10.67 2.94
N VAL A 62 0.60 -10.31 2.04
CA VAL A 62 -0.63 -11.07 1.76
C VAL A 62 -0.31 -12.45 1.21
N GLY A 63 0.60 -12.55 0.23
CA GLY A 63 1.00 -13.81 -0.38
C GLY A 63 1.65 -14.77 0.63
N SER A 64 2.50 -14.25 1.51
CA SER A 64 3.14 -15.03 2.57
C SER A 64 2.10 -15.55 3.57
N PHE A 65 1.18 -14.68 4.01
CA PHE A 65 0.12 -15.06 4.93
C PHE A 65 -0.77 -16.17 4.35
N LEU A 66 -1.25 -15.99 3.12
CA LEU A 66 -2.08 -16.97 2.43
C LEU A 66 -1.34 -18.32 2.28
N SER A 67 -0.08 -18.29 1.87
CA SER A 67 0.75 -19.49 1.73
C SER A 67 0.85 -20.27 3.05
N VAL A 68 1.13 -19.57 4.16
CA VAL A 68 1.23 -20.19 5.49
C VAL A 68 -0.10 -20.83 5.92
N VAL A 69 -1.22 -20.13 5.72
CA VAL A 69 -2.55 -20.63 6.08
C VAL A 69 -2.93 -21.86 5.25
N MET A 70 -2.65 -21.86 3.95
CA MET A 70 -2.91 -23.00 3.06
C MET A 70 -2.10 -24.23 3.45
N ILE A 71 -0.80 -24.06 3.72
CA ILE A 71 0.08 -25.15 4.16
C ILE A 71 -0.41 -25.75 5.49
N ARG A 72 -0.73 -24.90 6.47
CA ARG A 72 -1.22 -25.36 7.79
C ARG A 72 -2.57 -26.06 7.67
N SER A 73 -3.49 -25.51 6.89
CA SER A 73 -4.82 -26.09 6.65
C SER A 73 -4.72 -27.48 5.99
N ASN A 74 -3.89 -27.60 4.94
CA ASN A 74 -3.67 -28.87 4.25
C ASN A 74 -2.98 -29.92 5.13
N ARG A 75 -1.96 -29.54 5.91
CA ARG A 75 -1.33 -30.44 6.89
C ARG A 75 -2.34 -30.96 7.91
N LYS A 76 -3.20 -30.09 8.45
CA LYS A 76 -4.25 -30.46 9.40
C LYS A 76 -5.27 -31.42 8.78
N LYS A 77 -5.69 -31.18 7.53
CA LYS A 77 -6.58 -32.09 6.78
C LYS A 77 -5.92 -33.46 6.55
N ALA A 78 -4.65 -33.49 6.15
CA ALA A 78 -3.91 -34.72 5.91
C ALA A 78 -3.72 -35.55 7.20
N LEU A 79 -3.42 -34.91 8.33
CA LEU A 79 -3.31 -35.57 9.63
C LEU A 79 -4.63 -36.21 10.06
N LYS A 80 -5.75 -35.49 9.94
CA LYS A 80 -7.09 -36.03 10.24
C LYS A 80 -7.46 -37.20 9.35
N ALA A 81 -7.12 -37.14 8.05
CA ALA A 81 -7.36 -38.23 7.12
C ALA A 81 -6.55 -39.49 7.46
N LYS A 82 -5.31 -39.33 7.94
CA LYS A 82 -4.47 -40.45 8.42
C LYS A 82 -5.05 -41.08 9.69
N GLN A 83 -5.50 -40.26 10.65
CA GLN A 83 -6.12 -40.76 11.89
C GLN A 83 -7.39 -41.57 11.61
N LYS A 84 -8.26 -41.10 10.70
CA LYS A 84 -9.48 -41.82 10.31
C LYS A 84 -9.22 -43.15 9.58
N LYS A 85 -8.06 -43.30 8.93
CA LYS A 85 -7.66 -44.58 8.28
C LYS A 85 -7.04 -45.58 9.26
N ALA A 86 -6.60 -45.11 10.44
CA ALA A 86 -5.95 -45.93 11.46
C ALA A 86 -6.90 -46.38 12.58
N SER A 87 -8.11 -45.82 12.62
CA SER A 87 -9.26 -46.24 13.45
C SER A 87 -10.18 -47.16 12.69
#